data_AF-Q48958-F1
#
_entry.id   AF-Q48958-F1
#
_cell.length_a   1.000
_cell.length_b   1.000
_cell.length_c   1.000
_cell.angle_alpha   90.00
_cell.angle_beta   90.00
_cell.angle_gamma   90.00
#
_symmetry.space_group_name_H-M   'P 1'
#
loop_
_entity.id
_entity.type
_entity.pdbx_description
1 polymer ?
#
loop_
_entity_poly.entity_id
_entity_poly.type
_entity_poly.pdbx_seq_one_letter_code
_entity_poly.pdbx_strand_id
1 'polypeptide(L)'
;MNASLQEVKQVALKVINNVRTMGMAISPCILPSTGKSNFSLNEDEIEIGIGIHGEPGVYRKKITPVNQIVDILIERILNDITINKGEEIAVMINGMGVTP
;
A
#
# COMPACT_ATOMS: atom_id res chain seq x y z
N MET A 1 8.64 -27.17 11.95
CA MET A 1 9.04 -26.14 12.92
C MET A 1 8.02 -26.15 14.04
N ASN A 2 8.43 -26.29 15.32
CA ASN A 2 7.55 -26.28 16.50
C ASN A 2 8.00 -25.17 17.47
N ALA A 3 7.66 -23.93 17.15
CA ALA A 3 7.92 -22.78 18.04
C ALA A 3 6.81 -22.66 19.10
N SER A 4 7.16 -22.16 20.28
CA SER A 4 6.21 -21.78 21.31
C SER A 4 5.37 -20.57 20.89
N LEU A 5 4.20 -20.39 21.51
CA LEU A 5 3.34 -19.22 21.27
C LEU A 5 4.08 -17.89 21.55
N GLN A 6 4.98 -17.89 22.53
CA GLN A 6 5.78 -16.72 22.88
C GLN A 6 6.76 -16.35 21.77
N GLU A 7 7.46 -17.33 21.20
CA GLU A 7 8.38 -17.12 20.07
C GLU A 7 7.62 -16.65 18.82
N VAL A 8 6.45 -17.23 18.53
CA VAL A 8 5.59 -16.78 17.41
C VAL A 8 5.21 -15.31 17.58
N LYS A 9 4.79 -14.91 18.79
CA LYS A 9 4.45 -13.51 19.08
C LYS A 9 5.65 -12.58 18.90
N GLN A 10 6.83 -12.98 19.37
CA GLN A 10 8.05 -12.18 19.22
C GLN A 10 8.41 -11.96 17.75
N VAL A 11 8.32 -13.00 16.92
CA VAL A 11 8.56 -12.89 15.48
C VAL A 11 7.51 -12.00 14.82
N ALA A 12 6.23 -12.17 15.13
CA ALA A 12 5.16 -11.33 14.56
C ALA A 12 5.34 -9.85 14.91
N LEU A 13 5.71 -9.53 16.15
CA LEU A 13 6.01 -8.17 16.58
C LEU A 13 7.25 -7.60 15.87
N LYS A 14 8.28 -8.43 15.64
CA LYS A 14 9.43 -8.02 14.85
C LYS A 14 9.01 -7.70 13.41
N VAL A 15 8.17 -8.53 12.79
CA VAL A 15 7.70 -8.32 11.41
C VAL A 15 6.88 -7.03 11.31
N ILE A 16 5.84 -6.86 12.14
CA ILE A 16 4.96 -5.68 12.04
C ILE A 16 5.71 -4.36 12.28
N ASN A 17 6.76 -4.38 13.10
CA ASN A 17 7.59 -3.19 13.32
C ASN A 17 8.44 -2.81 12.09
N ASN A 18 8.75 -3.77 11.19
CA ASN A 18 9.66 -3.59 10.06
C ASN A 18 8.96 -3.61 8.68
N VAL A 19 7.65 -3.76 8.62
CA VAL A 19 6.89 -3.76 7.36
C VAL A 19 6.18 -2.43 7.19
N ARG A 20 6.35 -1.81 6.02
CA ARG A 20 5.60 -0.64 5.58
C ARG A 20 5.08 -0.85 4.17
N THR A 21 3.89 -0.35 3.91
CA THR A 21 3.23 -0.43 2.61
C THR A 21 2.57 0.91 2.30
N MET A 22 2.57 1.27 1.03
CA MET A 22 1.84 2.42 0.52
C MET A 22 1.23 2.03 -0.82
N GLY A 23 -0.07 2.27 -0.98
CA GLY A 23 -0.82 1.90 -2.18
C GLY A 23 -1.37 3.11 -2.92
N MET A 24 -1.89 2.88 -4.11
CA MET A 24 -2.67 3.86 -4.86
C MET A 24 -3.75 3.17 -5.69
N ALA A 25 -4.72 3.93 -6.18
CA ALA A 25 -5.70 3.47 -7.15
C ALA A 25 -5.90 4.47 -8.28
N ILE A 26 -6.06 3.95 -9.51
CA ILE A 26 -6.50 4.70 -10.70
C ILE A 26 -8.02 4.57 -10.92
N SER A 27 -8.67 3.67 -10.19
CA SER A 27 -10.10 3.40 -10.30
C SER A 27 -10.66 2.88 -8.98
N PRO A 28 -11.92 3.20 -8.66
CA PRO A 28 -12.57 2.66 -7.47
C PRO A 28 -12.83 1.14 -7.54
N CYS A 29 -12.90 0.50 -6.38
CA CYS A 29 -13.47 -0.84 -6.23
C CYS A 29 -15.00 -0.78 -6.21
N ILE A 30 -15.67 -1.77 -6.80
CA ILE A 30 -17.13 -1.92 -6.76
C ILE A 30 -17.47 -2.96 -5.69
N LEU A 31 -18.28 -2.55 -4.69
CA LEU A 31 -18.69 -3.45 -3.62
C LEU A 31 -19.74 -4.45 -4.15
N PRO A 32 -19.51 -5.77 -4.04
CA PRO A 32 -20.46 -6.77 -4.53
C PRO A 32 -21.84 -6.66 -3.88
N SER A 33 -21.91 -6.21 -2.62
CA SER A 33 -23.15 -6.10 -1.85
C SER A 33 -24.06 -4.96 -2.32
N THR A 34 -23.50 -3.88 -2.88
CA THR A 34 -24.27 -2.69 -3.29
C THR A 34 -24.26 -2.46 -4.81
N GLY A 35 -23.34 -3.12 -5.53
CA GLY A 35 -23.09 -2.88 -6.95
C GLY A 35 -22.53 -1.48 -7.23
N LYS A 36 -22.07 -0.76 -6.20
CA LYS A 36 -21.57 0.62 -6.30
C LYS A 36 -20.20 0.73 -5.65
N SER A 37 -19.44 1.75 -6.05
CA SER A 37 -18.26 2.13 -5.29
C SER A 37 -18.61 2.95 -4.06
N ASN A 38 -17.75 2.87 -3.04
CA ASN A 38 -17.75 3.75 -1.87
C ASN A 38 -17.08 5.12 -2.13
N PHE A 39 -16.38 5.31 -3.24
CA PHE A 39 -15.84 6.61 -3.66
C PHE A 39 -15.80 6.76 -5.19
N SER A 40 -15.59 7.99 -5.66
CA SER A 40 -15.40 8.29 -7.09
C SER A 40 -14.02 8.89 -7.34
N LEU A 41 -13.44 8.54 -8.48
CA LEU A 41 -12.26 9.15 -9.09
C LEU A 41 -12.63 9.58 -10.51
N ASN A 42 -12.16 10.73 -10.95
CA ASN A 42 -12.23 11.10 -12.35
C ASN A 42 -11.25 10.25 -13.18
N GLU A 43 -11.48 10.12 -14.49
CA GLU A 43 -10.63 9.31 -15.38
C GLU A 43 -9.16 9.74 -15.41
N ASP A 44 -8.88 10.99 -15.06
CA ASP A 44 -7.55 11.58 -15.01
C ASP A 44 -7.02 11.74 -13.57
N GLU A 45 -7.65 11.11 -12.58
CA GLU A 45 -7.26 11.17 -11.17
C GLU A 45 -6.72 9.85 -10.63
N ILE A 46 -5.87 9.97 -9.62
CA ILE A 46 -5.41 8.86 -8.78
C ILE A 46 -5.65 9.19 -7.31
N GLU A 47 -5.94 8.15 -6.52
CA GLU A 47 -6.03 8.22 -5.06
C GLU A 47 -4.74 7.65 -4.45
N ILE A 48 -4.02 8.44 -3.65
CA ILE A 48 -2.79 8.04 -2.99
C ILE A 48 -3.10 7.57 -1.57
N GLY A 49 -2.60 6.39 -1.19
CA GLY A 49 -2.77 5.81 0.15
C GLY A 49 -4.12 5.16 0.38
N ILE A 50 -4.75 4.66 -0.68
CA ILE A 50 -6.06 4.01 -0.63
C ILE A 50 -6.05 2.74 0.23
N GLY A 51 -7.15 2.49 0.95
CA GLY A 51 -7.40 1.24 1.69
C GLY A 51 -7.84 0.07 0.81
N ILE A 52 -7.74 -1.16 1.32
CA ILE A 52 -8.07 -2.38 0.56
C ILE A 52 -9.58 -2.60 0.34
N HIS A 53 -10.43 -1.88 1.07
CA HIS A 53 -11.88 -1.91 0.86
C HIS A 53 -12.39 -0.65 0.15
N GLY A 54 -11.48 0.14 -0.44
CA GLY A 54 -11.82 1.40 -1.11
C GLY A 54 -12.01 2.57 -0.14
N GLU A 55 -11.53 2.47 1.10
CA GLU A 55 -11.50 3.61 2.01
C GLU A 55 -10.70 4.77 1.38
N PRO A 56 -11.17 6.03 1.49
CA PRO A 56 -10.45 7.18 0.96
C PRO A 56 -9.00 7.21 1.45
N GLY A 57 -8.09 7.59 0.55
CA GLY A 57 -6.67 7.66 0.84
C GLY A 57 -6.30 8.95 1.56
N VAL A 58 -5.02 9.30 1.45
CA VAL A 58 -4.46 10.52 2.02
C VAL A 58 -4.87 11.74 1.20
N TYR A 59 -4.81 11.63 -0.13
CA TYR A 59 -5.20 12.70 -1.05
C TYR A 59 -5.34 12.20 -2.50
N ARG A 60 -5.98 13.03 -3.34
CA ARG A 60 -6.14 12.84 -4.78
C ARG A 60 -5.22 13.75 -5.57
N LYS A 61 -4.78 13.29 -6.74
CA LYS A 61 -4.07 14.12 -7.72
C LYS A 61 -4.34 13.66 -9.14
N LYS A 62 -3.96 14.47 -10.12
CA LYS A 62 -3.98 14.06 -11.53
C LYS A 62 -2.97 12.93 -11.79
N ILE A 63 -3.30 12.07 -12.75
CA ILE A 63 -2.37 11.07 -13.28
C ILE A 63 -1.11 11.77 -13.76
N THR A 64 0.03 11.20 -13.38
CA THR A 64 1.37 11.68 -13.72
C THR A 64 2.21 10.49 -14.20
N PRO A 65 3.38 10.72 -14.82
CA PRO A 65 4.29 9.64 -15.19
C PRO A 65 4.57 8.68 -14.02
N VAL A 66 4.63 7.38 -14.32
CA VAL A 66 4.70 6.31 -13.30
C VAL A 66 5.89 6.47 -12.35
N ASN A 67 7.03 6.96 -12.83
CA ASN A 67 8.19 7.22 -11.99
C ASN A 67 7.87 8.24 -10.87
N GLN A 68 7.14 9.31 -11.18
CA GLN A 68 6.74 10.29 -10.17
C GLN A 68 5.75 9.71 -9.15
N ILE A 69 4.89 8.79 -9.58
CA ILE A 69 3.97 8.09 -8.68
C ILE A 69 4.77 7.16 -7.75
N VAL A 70 5.71 6.38 -8.29
CA VAL A 70 6.57 5.49 -7.50
C VAL A 70 7.40 6.30 -6.50
N ASP A 71 7.97 7.44 -6.91
CA ASP A 71 8.72 8.32 -6.01
C ASP A 71 7.87 8.75 -4.81
N ILE A 72 6.61 9.15 -5.03
CA ILE A 72 5.68 9.52 -3.95
C ILE A 72 5.44 8.35 -2.97
N LEU A 73 5.21 7.14 -3.48
CA LEU A 73 4.92 5.98 -2.63
C LEU A 73 6.15 5.57 -1.81
N ILE A 74 7.33 5.55 -2.46
CA ILE A 74 8.58 5.18 -1.81
C ILE A 74 9.02 6.24 -0.80
N GLU A 75 8.91 7.52 -1.13
CA GLU A 75 9.22 8.61 -0.19
C GLU A 75 8.37 8.50 1.09
N ARG A 76 7.09 8.13 0.96
CA ARG A 76 6.23 7.94 2.13
C ARG A 76 6.65 6.75 2.99
N ILE A 77 7.07 5.65 2.37
CA ILE A 77 7.59 4.49 3.07
C ILE A 77 8.90 4.84 3.80
N LEU A 78 9.86 5.45 3.09
CA LEU A 78 11.19 5.77 3.65
C LEU A 78 11.16 6.87 4.71
N ASN A 79 10.14 7.72 4.71
CA ASN A 79 9.92 8.67 5.80
C ASN A 79 9.40 8.02 7.09
N ASP A 80 8.84 6.81 7.01
CA ASP A 80 8.24 6.10 8.16
C ASP A 80 9.10 4.91 8.66
N ILE A 81 10.14 4.52 7.92
CA ILE A 81 11.09 3.49 8.32
C ILE A 81 12.52 3.92 7.99
N THR A 82 13.44 3.67 8.93
CA THR A 82 14.88 3.84 8.70
C THR A 82 15.45 2.59 8.07
N ILE A 83 16.10 2.72 6.91
CA ILE A 83 16.84 1.66 6.24
C ILE A 83 18.30 2.09 6.14
N ASN A 84 19.20 1.30 6.71
CA ASN A 84 20.63 1.61 6.71
C ASN A 84 21.33 1.05 5.47
N LYS A 85 22.44 1.68 5.09
CA LYS A 85 23.26 1.22 3.97
C LYS A 85 23.76 -0.21 4.23
N GLY A 86 23.49 -1.11 3.29
CA GLY A 86 23.89 -2.51 3.38
C GLY A 86 22.88 -3.42 4.08
N GLU A 87 21.75 -2.90 4.54
CA GLU A 87 20.65 -3.74 5.01
C GLU A 87 19.98 -4.49 3.85
N GLU A 88 19.64 -5.75 4.11
CA GLU A 88 18.86 -6.57 3.20
C GLU A 88 17.37 -6.26 3.38
N ILE A 89 16.67 -6.02 2.27
CA ILE A 89 15.23 -5.76 2.27
C ILE A 89 14.52 -6.74 1.34
N ALA A 90 13.28 -7.08 1.71
CA ALA A 90 12.36 -7.76 0.82
C ALA A 90 11.36 -6.74 0.28
N VAL A 91 11.18 -6.71 -1.04
CA VAL A 91 10.23 -5.83 -1.71
C VAL A 91 9.08 -6.67 -2.27
N MET A 92 7.86 -6.26 -1.97
CA MET A 92 6.64 -6.86 -2.51
C MET A 92 5.89 -5.81 -3.34
N ILE A 93 5.73 -6.09 -4.64
CA ILE A 93 4.89 -5.30 -5.54
C ILE A 93 3.54 -6.01 -5.61
N ASN A 94 2.48 -5.31 -5.19
CA ASN A 94 1.14 -5.87 -5.11
C ASN A 94 0.18 -5.08 -6.00
N GLY A 95 -0.41 -5.74 -6.99
CA GLY A 95 -1.52 -5.19 -7.76
C GLY A 95 -2.82 -5.21 -6.96
N MET A 96 -3.65 -4.19 -7.12
CA MET A 96 -4.94 -4.06 -6.41
C MET A 96 -6.11 -4.81 -7.11
N GLY A 97 -5.77 -5.75 -8.00
CA GLY A 97 -6.72 -6.67 -8.64
C GLY A 97 -6.82 -6.55 -10.16
N VAL A 98 -6.72 -5.33 -10.73
CA VAL A 98 -6.96 -5.07 -12.17
C VAL A 98 -5.78 -4.42 -12.90
N THR A 99 -4.59 -4.38 -12.27
CA THR A 99 -3.36 -3.90 -12.89
C THR A 99 -2.64 -5.06 -13.59
N PRO A 100 -2.37 -5.00 -14.91
CA PRO A 100 -1.67 -6.05 -15.66
C PRO A 100 -0.24 -6.34 -15.19
#